data_AF-A0A7J0HBD1-F1
#
_entry.id   AF-A0A7J0HBD1-F1
#
_cell.length_a   1.000
_cell.length_b   1.000
_cell.length_c   1.000
_cell.angle_alpha   90.00
_cell.angle_beta   90.00
_cell.angle_gamma   90.00
#
_symmetry.space_group_name_H-M   'P 1'
#
loop_
_entity.id
_entity.type
_entity.pdbx_description
1 polymer ?
#
loop_
_entity_poly.entity_id
_entity_poly.type
_entity_poly.pdbx_seq_one_letter_code
_entity_poly.pdbx_strand_id
1 'polypeptide(L)'
;MNRRKEIEDRQGPPSLLHNDNSMVMSTLTSLCGEGTSSATKCEEAISSSESRRCQVSLTKVIAKDLFRVLRELLGANLSSLISEKITPVAGDITCENLGVKDSNLVEEMWKEVDVVVNLAATTKFDERYDVALHLNTLGAKNVLNFAKKCVNIKLLVHTSTAYVSGEREGLILESPYYMGETLNGASGLDIDTEMKVVEERLSELQAEEATEGEITMAMKDFGIQRFDRWNSTD
;
A
#
# COMPACT_ATOMS: atom_id res chain seq x y z
N MET A 1 -5.57 -38.49 -30.67
CA MET A 1 -4.22 -38.26 -31.22
C MET A 1 -4.11 -36.78 -31.57
N ASN A 2 -3.36 -36.04 -30.74
CA ASN A 2 -2.81 -34.68 -30.91
C ASN A 2 -3.73 -33.48 -31.27
N ARG A 3 -4.24 -32.80 -30.22
CA ARG A 3 -4.37 -31.32 -30.15
C ARG A 3 -3.82 -30.77 -28.82
N ARG A 4 -2.82 -31.44 -28.24
CA ARG A 4 -2.10 -31.00 -27.02
C ARG A 4 -0.73 -30.37 -27.31
N LYS A 5 -0.36 -30.16 -28.59
CA LYS A 5 0.98 -29.71 -28.98
C LYS A 5 1.07 -28.35 -29.69
N GLU A 6 -0.04 -27.61 -29.83
CA GLU A 6 -0.03 -26.31 -30.54
C GLU A 6 -0.28 -25.09 -29.64
N ILE A 7 -0.37 -25.28 -28.31
CA ILE A 7 -0.50 -24.17 -27.34
C ILE A 7 0.82 -23.95 -26.56
N GLU A 8 1.84 -24.79 -26.75
CA GLU A 8 3.12 -24.69 -26.02
C GLU A 8 4.15 -23.73 -26.65
N ASP A 9 3.90 -23.14 -27.84
CA ASP A 9 4.93 -22.39 -28.58
C ASP A 9 4.70 -20.87 -28.72
N ARG A 10 3.78 -20.25 -27.95
CA ARG A 10 3.56 -18.78 -28.00
C ARG A 10 3.34 -18.06 -26.66
N GLN A 11 3.89 -18.59 -25.57
CA GLN A 11 4.04 -17.80 -24.33
C GLN A 11 5.52 -17.73 -23.98
N GLY A 12 6.19 -16.70 -24.50
CA GLY A 12 7.40 -16.21 -23.84
C GLY A 12 7.05 -15.80 -22.41
N PRO A 13 7.99 -15.87 -21.45
CA PRO A 13 7.72 -15.51 -20.08
C PRO A 13 7.10 -14.11 -20.02
N PRO A 14 6.06 -13.88 -19.19
CA PRO A 14 5.50 -12.55 -19.01
C PRO A 14 6.67 -11.63 -18.64
N SER A 15 6.88 -10.62 -19.48
CA SER A 15 7.92 -9.61 -19.29
C SER A 15 7.76 -9.05 -17.88
N LEU A 16 8.73 -9.37 -17.02
CA LEU A 16 8.94 -8.82 -15.70
C LEU A 16 8.98 -7.30 -15.81
N LEU A 17 7.83 -6.66 -15.64
CA LEU A 17 7.76 -5.26 -15.22
C LEU A 17 8.29 -5.22 -13.78
N HIS A 18 9.61 -5.09 -13.65
CA HIS A 18 10.25 -4.65 -12.42
C HIS A 18 9.75 -3.24 -12.14
N ASN A 19 8.65 -3.13 -11.39
CA ASN A 19 8.17 -1.85 -10.90
C ASN A 19 8.87 -1.59 -9.56
N ASP A 20 10.08 -1.05 -9.62
CA ASP A 20 10.85 -0.56 -8.46
C ASP A 20 10.26 0.74 -7.89
N ASN A 21 8.95 0.76 -7.65
CA ASN A 21 8.25 1.89 -7.06
C ASN A 21 7.37 1.42 -5.89
N SER A 22 7.99 0.86 -4.85
CA SER A 22 7.38 0.90 -3.51
C SER A 22 7.43 2.34 -3.02
N MET A 23 6.54 3.17 -3.54
CA MET A 23 6.42 4.55 -3.13
C MET A 23 5.01 4.78 -2.65
N VAL A 24 4.86 4.63 -1.33
CA VAL A 24 3.67 4.98 -0.58
C VAL A 24 3.48 6.50 -0.71
N MET A 25 2.70 6.92 -1.70
CA MET A 25 2.03 8.22 -1.66
C MET A 25 0.64 7.95 -1.08
N SER A 26 0.55 7.86 0.25
CA SER A 26 -0.72 8.17 0.91
C SER A 26 -0.92 9.68 0.73
N THR A 27 -1.61 10.08 -0.33
CA THR A 27 -1.96 11.48 -0.48
C THR A 27 -3.16 11.72 0.42
N LEU A 28 -2.90 12.27 1.61
CA LEU A 28 -3.93 12.91 2.41
C LEU A 28 -4.15 14.28 1.78
N THR A 29 -4.99 14.34 0.75
CA THR A 29 -5.42 15.63 0.19
C THR A 29 -6.54 16.16 1.08
N SER A 30 -6.24 17.14 1.94
CA SER A 30 -7.27 18.05 2.40
C SER A 30 -7.73 18.85 1.17
N LEU A 31 -8.90 18.54 0.63
CA LEU A 31 -9.59 19.41 -0.31
C LEU A 31 -10.20 20.56 0.50
N CYS A 32 -9.35 21.46 1.01
CA CYS A 32 -9.82 22.73 1.52
C CYS A 32 -10.52 23.45 0.37
N GLY A 33 -11.83 23.65 0.51
CA GLY A 33 -12.61 24.47 -0.41
C GLY A 33 -11.97 25.86 -0.53
N GLU A 34 -12.12 26.47 -1.70
CA GLU A 34 -11.62 27.82 -1.99
C GLU A 34 -12.07 28.79 -0.89
N GLY A 35 -11.14 29.19 0.01
CA GLY A 35 -11.47 30.20 1.02
C GLY A 35 -10.67 30.27 2.33
N THR A 36 -9.81 29.30 2.69
CA THR A 36 -9.12 29.36 4.00
C THR A 36 -7.59 29.30 3.90
N SER A 37 -6.96 30.41 4.26
CA SER A 37 -5.51 30.65 4.43
C SER A 37 -4.91 29.88 5.63
N SER A 38 -5.01 28.54 5.64
CA SER A 38 -4.54 27.71 6.78
C SER A 38 -3.38 26.75 6.43
N ALA A 39 -2.89 26.74 5.20
CA ALA A 39 -1.80 25.85 4.78
C ALA A 39 -0.44 26.14 5.48
N THR A 40 -0.32 27.24 6.23
CA THR A 40 0.94 27.73 6.80
C THR A 40 1.26 27.18 8.20
N LYS A 41 0.45 26.29 8.80
CA LYS A 41 0.66 25.86 10.20
C LYS A 41 1.26 24.47 10.43
N CYS A 42 1.32 23.60 9.42
CA CYS A 42 1.84 22.23 9.62
C CYS A 42 3.37 22.11 9.58
N GLU A 43 4.14 23.20 9.42
CA GLU A 43 5.60 23.13 9.25
C GLU A 43 6.39 22.85 10.55
N GLU A 44 5.81 23.00 11.75
CA GLU A 44 6.62 23.02 12.99
C GLU A 44 6.65 21.74 13.84
N ALA A 45 5.97 20.65 13.44
CA ALA A 45 5.77 19.48 14.31
C ALA A 45 6.36 18.15 13.77
N ILE A 46 7.53 18.19 13.13
CA ILE A 46 8.28 16.98 12.73
C ILE A 46 9.75 17.19 13.09
N SER A 47 10.41 16.19 13.68
CA SER A 47 11.87 16.20 13.86
C SER A 47 12.54 16.66 12.56
N SER A 48 13.36 17.71 12.63
CA SER A 48 13.89 18.43 11.46
C SER A 48 14.58 17.51 10.43
N SER A 49 15.07 16.35 10.86
CA SER A 49 15.66 15.31 10.01
C SER A 49 14.64 14.48 9.20
N GLU A 50 13.51 14.10 9.81
CA GLU A 50 12.45 13.31 9.16
C GLU A 50 11.67 14.16 8.15
N SER A 51 11.37 15.41 8.52
CA SER A 51 10.77 16.41 7.62
C SER A 51 11.64 16.63 6.38
N ARG A 52 12.95 16.84 6.59
CA ARG A 52 13.91 17.00 5.49
C ARG A 52 14.00 15.77 4.59
N ARG A 53 13.95 14.56 5.15
CA ARG A 53 13.96 13.32 4.35
C ARG A 53 12.71 13.20 3.48
N CYS A 54 11.55 13.54 4.01
CA CYS A 54 10.29 13.52 3.26
C CYS A 54 10.28 14.56 2.14
N GLN A 55 10.79 15.77 2.41
CA GLN A 55 10.93 16.80 1.39
C GLN A 55 11.90 16.39 0.26
N VAL A 56 13.01 15.75 0.60
CA VAL A 56 13.95 15.19 -0.39
C VAL A 56 13.28 14.08 -1.21
N SER A 57 12.48 13.23 -0.56
CA SER A 57 11.72 12.19 -1.26
C SER A 57 10.77 12.83 -2.28
N LEU A 58 9.91 13.77 -1.86
CA LEU A 58 8.99 14.48 -2.74
C LEU A 58 9.70 15.15 -3.93
N THR A 59 10.85 15.76 -3.69
CA THR A 59 11.66 16.37 -4.76
C THR A 59 12.10 15.33 -5.80
N LYS A 60 12.54 14.14 -5.36
CA LYS A 60 12.90 13.04 -6.27
C LYS A 60 11.70 12.54 -7.08
N VAL A 61 10.50 12.55 -6.49
CA VAL A 61 9.25 12.16 -7.17
C VAL A 61 8.92 13.12 -8.30
N ILE A 62 8.90 14.41 -7.98
CA ILE A 62 8.59 15.47 -8.95
C ILE A 62 9.65 15.54 -10.05
N ALA A 63 10.87 15.04 -9.80
CA ALA A 63 11.91 14.92 -10.82
C ALA A 63 11.69 13.76 -11.82
N LYS A 64 10.85 12.76 -11.51
CA LYS A 64 10.59 11.62 -12.43
C LYS A 64 9.93 12.09 -13.73
N ASP A 65 10.17 11.38 -14.82
CA ASP A 65 9.63 11.73 -16.15
C ASP A 65 8.10 11.77 -16.21
N LEU A 66 7.41 11.09 -15.29
CA LEU A 66 5.96 11.19 -15.11
C LEU A 66 5.49 12.65 -14.96
N PHE A 67 6.29 13.51 -14.33
CA PHE A 67 5.99 14.91 -14.11
C PHE A 67 6.56 15.84 -15.19
N ARG A 68 7.16 15.31 -16.28
CA ARG A 68 7.82 16.12 -17.32
C ARG A 68 6.89 17.19 -17.89
N VAL A 69 5.67 16.81 -18.28
CA VAL A 69 4.68 17.74 -18.86
C VAL A 69 4.32 18.85 -17.87
N LEU A 70 4.16 18.53 -16.59
CA LEU A 70 3.89 19.51 -15.54
C LEU A 70 5.08 20.45 -15.33
N ARG A 71 6.32 19.93 -15.37
CA ARG A 71 7.55 20.75 -15.30
C ARG A 71 7.67 21.69 -16.50
N GLU A 72 7.35 21.24 -17.71
CA GLU A 72 7.40 22.05 -18.93
C GLU A 72 6.32 23.13 -18.95
N LEU A 73 5.09 22.80 -18.54
CA LEU A 73 3.96 23.75 -18.51
C LEU A 73 4.09 24.81 -17.42
N LEU A 74 4.50 24.42 -16.21
CA LEU A 74 4.50 25.31 -15.05
C LEU A 74 5.86 25.95 -14.79
N GLY A 75 6.95 25.37 -15.30
CA GLY A 75 8.31 25.88 -15.14
C GLY A 75 8.63 26.20 -13.68
N ALA A 76 9.08 27.43 -13.43
CA ALA A 76 9.43 27.92 -12.09
C ALA A 76 8.26 27.93 -11.10
N ASN A 77 7.00 28.00 -11.58
CA ASN A 77 5.82 28.05 -10.71
C ASN A 77 5.51 26.69 -10.08
N LEU A 78 6.03 25.59 -10.63
CA LEU A 78 5.78 24.25 -10.09
C LEU A 78 6.25 24.13 -8.64
N SER A 79 7.45 24.62 -8.33
CA SER A 79 8.00 24.53 -6.98
C SER A 79 7.12 25.26 -5.96
N SER A 80 6.64 26.45 -6.30
CA SER A 80 5.74 27.24 -5.46
C SER A 80 4.41 26.53 -5.24
N LEU A 81 3.83 25.95 -6.30
CA LEU A 81 2.58 25.21 -6.21
C LEU A 81 2.72 23.97 -5.33
N ILE A 82 3.81 23.23 -5.48
CA ILE A 82 4.09 22.05 -4.65
C ILE A 82 4.25 22.44 -3.18
N SER A 83 5.01 23.49 -2.86
CA SER A 83 5.15 23.95 -1.47
C SER A 83 3.85 24.48 -0.87
N GLU A 84 2.97 25.07 -1.68
CA GLU A 84 1.69 25.60 -1.21
C GLU A 84 0.64 24.49 -1.01
N LYS A 85 0.65 23.45 -1.84
CA LYS A 85 -0.41 22.44 -1.88
C LYS A 85 -0.04 21.09 -1.26
N ILE A 86 1.25 20.81 -1.04
CA ILE A 86 1.72 19.49 -0.60
C ILE A 86 2.59 19.63 0.65
N THR A 87 2.11 19.03 1.74
CA THR A 87 2.88 18.85 2.97
C THR A 87 3.27 17.38 3.10
N PRO A 88 4.55 17.02 2.89
CA PRO A 88 4.97 15.64 3.03
C PRO A 88 5.10 15.27 4.52
N VAL A 89 4.47 14.18 4.93
CA VAL A 89 4.50 13.68 6.30
C VAL A 89 5.21 12.32 6.33
N ALA A 90 6.14 12.15 7.26
CA ALA A 90 6.80 10.87 7.49
C ALA A 90 5.82 9.88 8.11
N GLY A 91 5.69 8.70 7.53
CA GLY A 91 4.78 7.68 8.02
C GLY A 91 5.02 6.30 7.43
N ASP A 92 4.38 5.31 8.05
CA ASP A 92 4.33 3.91 7.66
C ASP A 92 2.92 3.38 7.96
N ILE A 93 2.20 2.97 6.92
CA ILE A 93 0.82 2.51 7.06
C ILE A 93 0.70 1.19 7.84
N THR A 94 1.80 0.43 8.00
CA THR A 94 1.81 -0.78 8.82
C THR A 94 1.68 -0.47 10.32
N CYS A 95 1.88 0.79 10.72
CA CYS A 95 1.78 1.25 12.10
C CYS A 95 0.42 1.91 12.42
N GLU A 96 0.07 1.95 13.70
CA GLU A 96 -1.03 2.79 14.17
C GLU A 96 -0.75 4.27 13.84
N ASN A 97 -1.82 5.02 13.56
CA ASN A 97 -1.76 6.44 13.19
C ASN A 97 -0.78 6.70 12.03
N LEU A 98 -0.67 5.73 11.12
CA LEU A 98 0.20 5.78 9.95
C LEU A 98 1.68 5.99 10.31
N GLY A 99 2.11 5.59 11.52
CA GLY A 99 3.49 5.73 11.97
C GLY A 99 3.93 7.18 12.23
N VAL A 100 2.99 8.13 12.24
CA VAL A 100 3.28 9.53 12.59
C VAL A 100 3.57 9.62 14.09
N LYS A 101 4.80 10.03 14.42
CA LYS A 101 5.29 10.06 15.82
C LYS A 101 4.83 11.29 16.60
N ASP A 102 4.56 12.40 15.92
CA ASP A 102 4.11 13.63 16.57
C ASP A 102 2.60 13.55 16.84
N SER A 103 2.22 13.50 18.12
CA SER A 103 0.82 13.40 18.53
C SER A 103 0.00 14.66 18.19
N ASN A 104 0.61 15.84 18.22
CA ASN A 104 -0.10 17.08 17.88
C ASN A 104 -0.44 17.09 16.39
N LEU A 105 0.50 16.66 15.55
CA LEU A 105 0.27 16.53 14.11
C LEU A 105 -0.83 15.50 13.82
N VAL A 106 -0.83 14.35 14.51
CA VAL A 106 -1.90 13.35 14.37
C VAL A 106 -3.28 13.94 14.71
N GLU A 107 -3.40 14.67 15.82
CA GLU A 107 -4.65 15.32 16.21
C GLU A 107 -5.11 16.38 15.21
N GLU A 108 -4.19 17.15 14.64
CA GLU A 108 -4.48 18.12 13.58
C GLU A 108 -4.99 17.41 12.32
N MET A 109 -4.33 16.33 11.89
CA MET A 109 -4.79 15.54 10.74
C MET A 109 -6.19 14.94 10.98
N TRP A 110 -6.51 14.51 12.20
CA TRP A 110 -7.88 14.07 12.51
C TRP A 110 -8.91 15.20 12.39
N LYS A 111 -8.52 16.46 12.63
CA LYS A 111 -9.41 17.61 12.50
C LYS A 111 -9.56 18.07 11.05
N GLU A 112 -8.49 18.06 10.26
CA GLU A 112 -8.42 18.75 8.97
C GLU A 112 -8.58 17.83 7.73
N VAL A 113 -8.46 16.50 7.88
CA VAL A 113 -8.55 15.57 6.76
C VAL A 113 -10.00 15.34 6.35
N ASP A 114 -10.34 15.75 5.12
CA ASP A 114 -11.62 15.48 4.47
C ASP A 114 -11.62 14.22 3.60
N VAL A 115 -10.48 13.91 2.97
CA VAL A 115 -10.37 12.81 2.00
C VAL A 115 -9.09 12.03 2.24
N VAL A 116 -9.22 10.70 2.27
CA VAL A 116 -8.09 9.78 2.36
C VAL A 116 -8.02 8.98 1.07
N VAL A 117 -6.87 9.03 0.39
CA VAL A 117 -6.59 8.19 -0.78
C VAL A 117 -5.46 7.22 -0.44
N ASN A 118 -5.79 5.94 -0.28
CA ASN A 118 -4.84 4.88 -0.01
C ASN A 118 -4.35 4.23 -1.30
N LEU A 119 -3.12 4.55 -1.69
CA LEU A 119 -2.38 3.95 -2.80
C LEU A 119 -1.22 3.06 -2.32
N ALA A 120 -1.07 2.92 -1.01
CA ALA A 120 0.08 2.30 -0.39
C ALA A 120 -0.04 0.77 -0.43
N ALA A 121 0.85 0.13 -1.18
CA ALA A 121 0.92 -1.32 -1.30
C ALA A 121 2.29 -1.74 -1.85
N THR A 122 2.67 -2.98 -1.60
CA THR A 122 3.62 -3.70 -2.46
C THR A 122 2.84 -4.32 -3.61
N THR A 123 3.37 -4.17 -4.83
CA THR A 123 2.78 -4.75 -6.05
C THR A 123 3.61 -5.91 -6.59
N LYS A 124 4.63 -6.36 -5.84
CA LYS A 124 5.43 -7.53 -6.17
C LYS A 124 4.62 -8.79 -5.87
N PHE A 125 4.43 -9.62 -6.89
CA PHE A 125 3.69 -10.88 -6.75
C PHE A 125 4.45 -11.92 -5.92
N ASP A 126 5.78 -11.85 -5.92
CA ASP A 126 6.67 -12.70 -5.16
C ASP A 126 7.22 -11.98 -3.92
N GLU A 127 6.43 -11.10 -3.29
CA GLU A 127 6.84 -10.44 -2.04
C GLU A 127 6.88 -11.43 -0.88
N ARG A 128 7.71 -11.16 0.13
CA ARG A 128 7.66 -11.91 1.38
C ARG A 128 6.24 -11.85 1.97
N TYR A 129 5.72 -12.99 2.41
CA TYR A 129 4.33 -13.07 2.88
C TYR A 129 4.04 -12.17 4.08
N ASP A 130 4.98 -12.07 5.03
CA ASP A 130 4.86 -11.15 6.17
C ASP A 130 4.74 -9.70 5.71
N VAL A 131 5.57 -9.27 4.77
CA VAL A 131 5.55 -7.90 4.25
C VAL A 131 4.24 -7.61 3.53
N ALA A 132 3.79 -8.52 2.67
CA ALA A 132 2.53 -8.37 1.94
C ALA A 132 1.32 -8.31 2.88
N LEU A 133 1.27 -9.15 3.92
CA LEU A 133 0.17 -9.18 4.88
C LEU A 133 0.14 -7.90 5.74
N HIS A 134 1.29 -7.46 6.26
CA HIS A 134 1.38 -6.23 7.04
C HIS A 134 1.05 -4.99 6.19
N LEU A 135 1.57 -4.89 4.97
CA LEU A 135 1.43 -3.70 4.15
C LEU A 135 0.07 -3.63 3.46
N ASN A 136 -0.30 -4.66 2.69
CA ASN A 136 -1.48 -4.61 1.83
C ASN A 136 -2.77 -4.92 2.60
N THR A 137 -2.70 -5.73 3.67
CA THR A 137 -3.89 -6.11 4.44
C THR A 137 -4.04 -5.26 5.70
N LEU A 138 -3.08 -5.36 6.63
CA LEU A 138 -3.16 -4.60 7.88
C LEU A 138 -2.95 -3.10 7.66
N GLY A 139 -2.11 -2.72 6.71
CA GLY A 139 -1.89 -1.31 6.39
C GLY A 139 -3.16 -0.64 5.85
N ALA A 140 -3.93 -1.34 5.01
CA ALA A 140 -5.26 -0.86 4.59
C ALA A 140 -6.23 -0.73 5.78
N LYS A 141 -6.22 -1.69 6.72
CA LYS A 141 -7.00 -1.63 7.97
C LYS A 141 -6.58 -0.44 8.84
N ASN A 142 -5.30 -0.16 8.97
CA ASN A 142 -4.77 0.98 9.72
C ASN A 142 -5.18 2.31 9.09
N VAL A 143 -5.13 2.42 7.76
CA VAL A 143 -5.61 3.61 7.04
C VAL A 143 -7.11 3.82 7.26
N LEU A 144 -7.92 2.76 7.21
CA LEU A 144 -9.34 2.83 7.54
C LEU A 144 -9.56 3.28 8.99
N ASN A 145 -8.81 2.73 9.94
CA ASN A 145 -8.91 3.09 11.35
C ASN A 145 -8.50 4.55 11.60
N PHE A 146 -7.47 5.04 10.90
CA PHE A 146 -7.09 6.45 10.93
C PHE A 146 -8.20 7.33 10.37
N ALA A 147 -8.75 6.99 9.19
CA ALA A 147 -9.83 7.74 8.55
C ALA A 147 -11.09 7.81 9.45
N LYS A 148 -11.40 6.76 10.21
CA LYS A 148 -12.50 6.75 11.19
C LYS A 148 -12.29 7.71 12.36
N LYS A 149 -11.04 8.09 12.67
CA LYS A 149 -10.73 9.09 13.70
C LYS A 149 -10.84 10.52 13.16
N CYS A 150 -10.85 10.71 11.83
CA CYS A 150 -11.00 12.02 11.21
C CYS A 150 -12.42 12.57 11.34
N VAL A 151 -12.58 13.74 11.96
CA VAL A 151 -13.88 14.34 12.30
C VAL A 151 -14.64 14.87 11.07
N ASN A 152 -13.90 15.24 10.02
CA ASN A 152 -14.44 15.83 8.80
C ASN A 152 -14.38 14.87 7.60
N ILE A 153 -14.15 13.57 7.83
CA ILE A 153 -13.99 12.60 6.75
C ILE A 153 -15.25 12.54 5.86
N LYS A 154 -15.04 12.78 4.56
CA LYS A 154 -16.07 12.72 3.52
C LYS A 154 -15.89 11.50 2.62
N LEU A 155 -14.66 11.10 2.37
CA LEU A 155 -14.35 10.02 1.43
C LEU A 155 -13.06 9.28 1.79
N LEU A 156 -13.13 7.95 1.76
CA LEU A 156 -11.96 7.07 1.72
C LEU A 156 -11.95 6.35 0.38
N VAL A 157 -10.89 6.56 -0.41
CA VAL A 157 -10.62 5.83 -1.64
C VAL A 157 -9.50 4.84 -1.37
N HIS A 158 -9.75 3.56 -1.57
CA HIS A 158 -8.73 2.52 -1.53
C HIS A 158 -8.52 1.95 -2.94
N THR A 159 -7.30 2.01 -3.44
CA THR A 159 -6.94 1.38 -4.71
C THR A 159 -6.53 -0.05 -4.47
N SER A 160 -7.33 -0.97 -5.00
CA SER A 160 -7.03 -2.40 -5.04
C SER A 160 -6.60 -2.84 -6.44
N THR A 161 -6.49 -4.15 -6.67
CA THR A 161 -6.10 -4.73 -7.96
C THR A 161 -7.24 -5.57 -8.53
N ALA A 162 -7.32 -5.72 -9.85
CA ALA A 162 -8.31 -6.61 -10.48
C ALA A 162 -8.13 -8.09 -10.08
N TYR A 163 -6.96 -8.48 -9.57
CA TYR A 163 -6.66 -9.84 -9.11
C TYR A 163 -7.48 -10.28 -7.90
N VAL A 164 -8.11 -9.36 -7.17
CA VAL A 164 -9.11 -9.70 -6.14
C VAL A 164 -10.35 -10.40 -6.71
N SER A 165 -10.44 -10.53 -8.04
CA SER A 165 -11.48 -11.30 -8.70
C SER A 165 -11.14 -12.78 -8.87
N GLY A 166 -9.91 -13.20 -8.54
CA GLY A 166 -9.45 -14.58 -8.71
C GLY A 166 -9.44 -15.01 -10.18
N GLU A 167 -9.81 -16.27 -10.43
CA GLU A 167 -9.88 -16.86 -11.78
C GLU A 167 -11.27 -16.72 -12.42
N ARG A 168 -12.15 -15.87 -11.87
CA ARG A 168 -13.50 -15.68 -12.39
C ARG A 168 -13.48 -15.06 -13.78
N GLU A 169 -14.30 -15.58 -14.67
CA GLU A 169 -14.45 -15.08 -16.05
C GLU A 169 -15.79 -14.35 -16.26
N GLY A 170 -15.83 -13.46 -17.24
CA GLY A 170 -17.05 -12.75 -17.65
C GLY A 170 -17.30 -11.44 -16.89
N LEU A 171 -18.58 -11.05 -16.75
CA LEU A 171 -18.97 -9.86 -16.01
C LEU A 171 -18.92 -10.14 -14.50
N ILE A 172 -17.97 -9.51 -13.82
CA ILE A 172 -17.77 -9.65 -12.38
C ILE A 172 -18.39 -8.43 -11.70
N LEU A 173 -19.48 -8.64 -10.97
CA LEU A 173 -20.14 -7.59 -10.19
C LEU A 173 -19.48 -7.49 -8.81
N GLU A 174 -19.40 -6.28 -8.29
CA GLU A 174 -18.99 -6.07 -6.90
C GLU A 174 -20.08 -6.60 -5.96
N SER A 175 -19.69 -7.52 -5.09
CA SER A 175 -20.51 -8.01 -3.98
C SER A 175 -19.69 -7.89 -2.69
N PRO A 176 -20.34 -7.59 -1.56
CA PRO A 176 -19.65 -7.64 -0.28
C PRO A 176 -19.15 -9.07 -0.01
N TYR A 177 -17.91 -9.18 0.49
CA TYR A 177 -17.39 -10.43 1.03
C TYR A 177 -17.76 -10.54 2.51
N TYR A 178 -18.12 -11.75 2.94
CA TYR A 178 -18.29 -12.06 4.35
C TYR A 178 -16.95 -12.47 4.97
N MET A 179 -16.79 -12.20 6.27
CA MET A 179 -15.59 -12.62 7.01
C MET A 179 -15.43 -14.13 6.93
N GLY A 180 -14.24 -14.60 6.55
CA GLY A 180 -13.96 -16.01 6.37
C GLY A 180 -14.14 -16.53 4.94
N GLU A 181 -14.72 -15.75 4.02
CA GLU A 181 -14.80 -16.11 2.61
C GLU A 181 -13.48 -15.86 1.88
N THR A 182 -13.17 -16.75 0.95
CA THR A 182 -12.05 -16.62 0.02
C THR A 182 -12.55 -16.52 -1.42
N LEU A 183 -11.67 -16.13 -2.34
CA LEU A 183 -12.00 -15.94 -3.76
C LEU A 183 -12.46 -17.24 -4.45
N ASN A 184 -11.91 -18.38 -4.02
CA ASN A 184 -12.16 -19.68 -4.63
C ASN A 184 -13.10 -20.57 -3.81
N GLY A 185 -13.80 -20.00 -2.82
CA GLY A 185 -14.84 -20.70 -2.06
C GLY A 185 -14.35 -21.52 -0.86
N ALA A 186 -13.04 -21.54 -0.58
CA ALA A 186 -12.56 -22.01 0.72
C ALA A 186 -13.13 -21.13 1.85
N SER A 187 -13.48 -21.75 2.97
CA SER A 187 -14.07 -21.07 4.12
C SER A 187 -13.15 -21.11 5.34
N GLY A 188 -13.23 -20.08 6.18
CA GLY A 188 -12.51 -20.03 7.45
C GLY A 188 -11.16 -19.32 7.39
N LEU A 189 -10.93 -18.49 6.36
CA LEU A 189 -9.78 -17.58 6.34
C LEU A 189 -9.95 -16.53 7.45
N ASP A 190 -9.09 -16.60 8.46
CA ASP A 190 -9.04 -15.64 9.55
C ASP A 190 -7.69 -14.90 9.52
N ILE A 191 -7.74 -13.59 9.32
CA ILE A 191 -6.55 -12.76 9.12
C ILE A 191 -5.68 -12.73 10.39
N ASP A 192 -6.30 -12.71 11.58
CA ASP A 192 -5.55 -12.69 12.84
C ASP A 192 -4.83 -14.04 13.08
N THR A 193 -5.42 -15.13 12.60
CA THR A 193 -4.78 -16.46 12.59
C THR A 193 -3.65 -16.54 11.56
N GLU A 194 -3.84 -16.01 10.34
CA GLU A 194 -2.75 -15.93 9.35
C GLU A 194 -1.56 -15.14 9.87
N MET A 195 -1.81 -14.04 10.58
CA MET A 195 -0.76 -13.25 11.22
C MET A 195 0.06 -14.06 12.22
N LYS A 196 -0.60 -14.83 13.10
CA LYS A 196 0.10 -15.70 14.06
C LYS A 196 0.93 -16.76 13.35
N VAL A 197 0.39 -17.38 12.30
CA VAL A 197 1.10 -18.37 11.49
C VAL A 197 2.37 -17.77 10.85
N VAL A 198 2.29 -16.51 10.41
CA VAL A 198 3.44 -15.76 9.89
C VAL A 198 4.47 -15.45 10.98
N GLU A 199 4.03 -14.97 12.14
CA GLU A 199 4.89 -14.66 13.28
C GLU A 199 5.63 -15.89 13.82
N GLU A 200 4.93 -17.02 13.91
CA GLU A 200 5.50 -18.31 14.28
C GLU A 200 6.58 -18.72 13.28
N ARG A 201 6.29 -18.65 11.98
CA ARG A 201 7.26 -19.02 10.93
C ARG A 201 8.51 -18.13 10.95
N LEU A 202 8.35 -16.83 11.15
CA LEU A 202 9.48 -15.91 11.30
C LEU A 202 10.32 -16.24 12.55
N SER A 203 9.66 -16.56 13.66
CA SER A 203 10.33 -16.91 14.92
C SER A 203 11.13 -18.20 14.79
N GLU A 204 10.60 -19.20 14.07
CA GLU A 204 11.34 -20.44 13.75
C GLU A 204 12.61 -20.15 12.95
N LEU A 205 12.50 -19.39 11.86
CA LEU A 205 13.65 -19.05 11.01
C LEU A 205 14.72 -18.26 11.78
N GLN A 206 14.30 -17.37 12.68
CA GLN A 206 15.21 -16.63 13.55
C GLN A 206 15.91 -17.55 14.57
N ALA A 207 15.19 -18.51 15.14
CA ALA A 207 15.75 -19.50 16.06
C ALA A 207 16.73 -20.47 15.36
N GLU A 208 16.57 -20.68 14.06
CA GLU A 208 17.51 -21.41 13.20
C GLU A 208 18.74 -20.58 12.80
N GLU A 209 18.85 -19.33 13.28
CA GLU A 209 19.90 -18.37 12.90
C GLU A 209 19.99 -18.13 11.38
N ALA A 210 18.85 -18.25 10.67
CA ALA A 210 18.80 -18.03 9.23
C ALA A 210 19.22 -16.59 8.88
N THR A 211 19.95 -16.45 7.78
CA THR A 211 20.34 -15.15 7.25
C THR A 211 19.14 -14.39 6.69
N GLU A 212 19.24 -13.07 6.55
CA GLU A 212 18.18 -12.24 5.92
C GLU A 212 17.80 -12.71 4.51
N GLY A 213 18.76 -13.24 3.75
CA GLY A 213 18.50 -13.81 2.43
C GLY A 213 17.68 -15.10 2.49
N GLU A 214 18.02 -15.99 3.42
CA GLU A 214 17.28 -17.23 3.67
C GLU A 214 15.87 -16.95 4.20
N ILE A 215 15.72 -16.03 5.15
CA ILE A 215 14.42 -15.58 5.64
C ILE A 215 13.58 -15.03 4.49
N THR A 216 14.18 -14.18 3.63
CA THR A 216 13.47 -13.60 2.49
C THR A 216 12.97 -14.68 1.53
N MET A 217 13.81 -15.66 1.16
CA MET A 217 13.39 -16.76 0.28
C MET A 217 12.31 -17.62 0.96
N ALA A 218 12.52 -18.02 2.21
CA ALA A 218 11.58 -18.86 2.95
C ALA A 218 10.20 -18.19 3.10
N MET A 219 10.14 -16.88 3.35
CA MET A 219 8.87 -16.15 3.49
C MET A 219 8.16 -15.90 2.16
N LYS A 220 8.89 -15.86 1.05
CA LYS A 220 8.29 -15.86 -0.29
C LYS A 220 7.65 -17.22 -0.61
N ASP A 221 8.42 -18.30 -0.42
CA ASP A 221 7.94 -19.66 -0.63
C ASP A 221 6.74 -19.97 0.29
N PHE A 222 6.79 -19.48 1.53
CA PHE A 222 5.68 -19.61 2.45
C PHE A 222 4.41 -18.93 1.95
N GLY A 223 4.52 -17.72 1.38
CA GLY A 223 3.39 -17.02 0.77
C GLY A 223 2.72 -17.84 -0.34
N ILE A 224 3.52 -18.51 -1.17
CA ILE A 224 3.01 -19.42 -2.23
C ILE A 224 2.25 -20.59 -1.59
N GLN A 225 2.81 -21.22 -0.54
CA GLN A 225 2.12 -22.31 0.17
C GLN A 225 0.79 -21.86 0.79
N ARG A 226 0.72 -20.63 1.32
CA ARG A 226 -0.53 -20.07 1.84
C ARG A 226 -1.53 -19.78 0.73
N PHE A 227 -1.08 -19.25 -0.41
CA PHE A 227 -1.91 -19.07 -1.60
C PHE A 227 -2.52 -20.39 -2.05
N ASP A 228 -1.72 -21.46 -2.18
CA ASP A 228 -2.19 -22.77 -2.62
C ASP A 228 -3.22 -23.35 -1.62
N ARG A 229 -2.99 -23.18 -0.31
CA ARG A 229 -3.93 -23.61 0.73
C ARG A 229 -5.32 -22.98 0.57
N TRP A 230 -5.39 -21.69 0.22
CA TRP A 230 -6.65 -20.96 0.13
C TRP A 230 -7.28 -20.99 -1.26
N ASN A 231 -6.58 -21.54 -2.27
CA ASN A 231 -7.07 -21.68 -3.64
C ASN A 231 -7.27 -23.13 -4.09
N SER A 232 -6.87 -24.12 -3.28
CA SER A 232 -7.19 -25.52 -3.54
C SER A 232 -8.67 -25.78 -3.28
N THR A 233 -9.34 -26.42 -4.24
CA THR A 233 -10.72 -26.92 -4.08
C THR A 233 -10.65 -28.36 -3.56
N ASP A 234 -11.38 -28.65 -2.47
CA ASP A 234 -11.60 -30.03 -2.00
C ASP A 234 -12.45 -30.84 -2.99
#